data_AF-A0AAW6E7H3-F1
#
_entry.id   AF-A0AAW6E7H3-F1
#
_cell.length_a   1.000
_cell.length_b   1.000
_cell.length_c   1.000
_cell.angle_alpha   90.00
_cell.angle_beta   90.00
_cell.angle_gamma   90.00
#
_symmetry.space_group_name_H-M   'P 1'
#
loop_
_entity.id
_entity.type
_entity.pdbx_description
1 polymer ?
#
loop_
_entity_poly.entity_id
_entity_poly.type
_entity_poly.pdbx_seq_one_letter_code
_entity_poly.pdbx_strand_id
1 'polypeptide(L)'
;MANYTGKKCFSCGEAFKDGDDIVVCPECGTPYHRECYLKEGKCINDALHESGQSWEQTQESVESENIRCIRCGFENPPDKLFCEKCGTPLTKNDTEERPFNDMDTQNNAQQTGPDGQPYGPFGRQVVFDKDSDLEGIKLDDYAKFVKTNPLIFLSNFIRFGKFGGKISINFAAFLFPHLYFLFRKMNLVGIIMLVATALLNIPTAIEYLSAGTMGFSLDIGIDVTGRVFQGISAATWYVSMALQFVAGFFGNYMYYKFAQKKIREIRSEDGTEQEIAEKIVAKGGTSWGAVILGFAVYSAIVVFGIFGVTKIFA
;
A
#
# COMPACT_ATOMS: atom_id res chain seq x y z
N MET A 1 41.37 22.81 25.54
CA MET A 1 41.02 23.52 24.29
C MET A 1 39.74 22.88 23.78
N ALA A 2 38.68 23.68 23.58
CA ALA A 2 37.42 23.15 23.09
C ALA A 2 37.62 22.64 21.64
N ASN A 3 37.24 21.39 21.38
CA ASN A 3 37.37 20.80 20.06
C ASN A 3 36.15 21.24 19.23
N TYR A 4 36.39 22.02 18.18
CA TYR A 4 35.34 22.53 17.28
C TYR A 4 35.27 21.77 15.96
N THR A 5 36.12 20.74 15.77
CA THR A 5 36.11 19.87 14.59
C THR A 5 34.73 19.24 14.40
N GLY A 6 34.16 19.36 13.20
CA GLY A 6 32.81 18.92 12.85
C GLY A 6 31.69 19.91 13.16
N LYS A 7 31.95 21.02 13.87
CA LYS A 7 30.97 22.10 14.07
C LYS A 7 30.94 23.02 12.84
N LYS A 8 29.86 23.77 12.63
CA LYS A 8 29.71 24.66 11.46
C LYS A 8 30.16 26.08 11.78
N CYS A 9 30.86 26.70 10.84
CA CYS A 9 31.16 28.13 10.86
C CYS A 9 29.87 28.93 10.68
N PHE A 10 29.62 29.90 11.55
CA PHE A 10 28.37 30.67 11.53
C PHE A 10 28.25 31.64 10.34
N SER A 11 29.37 31.98 9.68
CA SER A 11 29.38 32.85 8.50
C SER A 11 29.19 32.08 7.19
N CYS A 12 29.93 30.99 6.95
CA CYS A 12 29.86 30.25 5.68
C CYS A 12 29.01 28.96 5.74
N GLY A 13 28.66 28.47 6.93
CA GLY A 13 27.89 27.24 7.13
C GLY A 13 28.70 25.94 6.95
N GLU A 14 29.97 26.02 6.54
CA GLU A 14 30.82 24.83 6.36
C GLU A 14 31.32 24.26 7.69
N ALA A 15 31.48 22.94 7.74
CA ALA A 15 31.98 22.25 8.92
C ALA A 15 33.51 22.40 9.06
N PHE A 16 33.98 22.66 10.27
CA PHE A 16 35.41 22.76 10.60
C PHE A 16 36.10 21.40 10.42
N LYS A 17 37.22 21.40 9.70
CA LYS A 17 38.08 20.25 9.49
C LYS A 17 39.27 20.27 10.46
N ASP A 18 39.93 19.13 10.60
CA ASP A 18 41.14 19.03 11.41
C ASP A 18 42.27 19.84 10.76
N GLY A 19 42.80 20.84 11.48
CA GLY A 19 43.77 21.81 10.97
C GLY A 19 43.20 23.15 10.50
N ASP A 20 41.87 23.36 10.54
CA ASP A 20 41.28 24.67 10.27
C ASP A 20 41.64 25.69 11.36
N ASP A 21 41.91 26.93 10.95
CA ASP A 21 42.16 28.03 11.87
C ASP A 21 40.84 28.66 12.34
N ILE A 22 40.45 28.32 13.57
CA ILE A 22 39.14 28.65 14.14
C ILE A 22 39.28 29.84 15.08
N VAL A 23 38.47 30.87 14.84
CA VAL A 23 38.31 32.03 15.72
C VAL A 23 36.97 31.93 16.42
N VAL A 24 36.97 32.09 17.74
CA VAL A 24 35.77 32.08 18.57
C VAL A 24 35.51 33.49 19.05
N CYS A 25 34.27 33.98 18.89
CA CYS A 25 33.90 35.30 19.40
C CYS A 25 34.09 35.35 20.93
N PRO A 26 34.78 36.36 21.49
CA PRO A 26 35.02 36.46 22.92
C PRO A 26 33.78 36.82 23.74
N GLU A 27 32.75 37.40 23.11
CA GLU A 27 31.52 37.81 23.81
C GLU A 27 30.51 36.67 23.87
N CYS A 28 30.16 36.09 22.72
CA CYS A 28 29.13 35.06 22.66
C CYS A 28 29.67 33.64 22.44
N GLY A 29 30.96 33.42 22.21
CA GLY A 29 31.50 32.07 22.00
C GLY A 29 31.17 31.44 20.63
N THR A 30 30.59 32.19 19.68
CA THR A 30 30.28 31.68 18.33
C THR A 30 31.57 31.37 17.54
N PRO A 31 31.74 30.18 16.94
CA PRO A 31 32.92 29.81 16.18
C PRO A 31 32.85 30.19 14.70
N TYR A 32 33.98 30.63 14.14
CA TYR A 32 34.17 31.04 12.75
C TYR A 32 35.50 30.53 12.19
N HIS A 33 35.62 30.38 10.87
CA HIS A 33 36.95 30.35 10.24
C HIS A 33 37.61 31.72 10.39
N ARG A 34 38.92 31.78 10.60
CA ARG A 34 39.66 33.05 10.74
C ARG A 34 39.39 34.00 9.57
N GLU A 35 39.39 33.47 8.36
CA GLU A 35 39.12 34.25 7.14
C GLU A 35 37.70 34.80 7.11
N CYS A 36 36.70 34.01 7.52
CA CYS A 36 35.32 34.46 7.61
C CYS A 36 35.15 35.57 8.67
N TYR A 37 35.78 35.42 9.84
CA TYR A 37 35.71 36.44 10.89
C TYR A 37 36.38 37.76 10.45
N LEU A 38 37.51 37.69 9.75
CA LEU A 38 38.21 38.87 9.20
C LEU A 38 37.40 39.54 8.09
N LYS A 39 36.73 38.75 7.24
CA LYS A 39 35.88 39.25 6.16
C LYS A 39 34.68 40.04 6.68
N GLU A 40 34.02 39.54 7.73
CA GLU A 40 32.87 40.21 8.33
C GLU A 40 33.28 41.36 9.27
N GLY A 41 34.52 41.36 9.78
CA GLY A 41 35.09 42.41 10.62
C GLY A 41 34.55 42.46 12.05
N LYS A 42 33.40 41.82 12.33
CA LYS A 42 32.82 41.62 13.66
C LYS A 42 32.06 40.29 13.74
N CYS A 43 31.69 39.88 14.95
CA CYS A 43 30.73 38.79 15.10
C CYS A 43 29.39 39.22 14.49
N ILE A 44 28.82 38.38 13.62
CA ILE A 44 27.55 38.62 12.93
C ILE A 44 26.35 38.01 13.68
N ASN A 45 26.59 37.42 14.85
CA ASN A 45 25.55 36.83 15.67
C ASN A 45 24.94 37.87 16.63
N ASP A 46 24.37 38.94 16.05
CA ASP A 46 23.84 40.08 16.80
C ASP A 46 22.77 39.63 17.83
N ALA A 47 22.01 38.56 17.55
CA ALA A 47 21.01 38.00 18.45
C ALA A 47 21.60 37.48 19.79
N LEU A 48 22.78 36.86 19.78
CA LEU A 48 23.44 36.43 21.03
C LEU A 48 24.03 37.62 21.80
N HIS A 49 24.45 38.65 21.08
CA HIS A 49 24.97 39.88 21.70
C HIS A 49 23.85 40.68 22.38
N GLU A 50 22.66 40.72 21.78
CA GLU A 50 21.48 41.37 22.35
C GLU A 50 20.90 40.60 23.55
N SER A 51 20.94 39.27 23.51
CA SER A 51 20.40 38.40 24.58
C SER A 51 21.40 38.13 25.71
N GLY A 52 22.69 38.41 25.52
CA GLY A 52 23.76 38.11 26.48
C GLY A 52 24.02 36.62 26.69
N GLN A 53 23.54 35.77 25.77
CA GLN A 53 23.67 34.32 25.85
C GLN A 53 24.94 33.83 25.13
N SER A 54 25.50 32.72 25.60
CA SER A 54 26.60 32.05 24.93
C SER A 54 26.09 31.11 23.84
N TRP A 55 26.90 30.95 22.80
CA TRP A 55 26.65 30.06 21.68
C TRP A 55 26.66 28.62 22.17
N GLU A 56 25.48 28.01 22.14
CA GLU A 56 25.33 26.58 22.24
C GLU A 56 25.14 26.03 20.84
N GLN A 57 25.83 24.92 20.54
CA GLN A 57 25.49 24.14 19.37
C GLN A 57 24.08 23.62 19.65
N THR A 58 23.06 24.23 19.02
CA THR A 58 21.82 23.51 18.75
C THR A 58 22.27 22.27 17.99
N GLN A 59 22.44 21.18 18.73
CA GLN A 59 22.36 19.88 18.14
C GLN A 59 21.01 19.93 17.44
N GLU A 60 21.01 19.99 16.12
CA GLU A 60 20.06 19.19 15.36
C GLU A 60 20.35 17.74 15.78
N SER A 61 20.01 17.41 17.03
CA SER A 61 19.53 16.10 17.37
C SER A 61 18.32 16.00 16.46
N VAL A 62 18.52 15.33 15.33
CA VAL A 62 17.53 14.42 14.82
C VAL A 62 17.34 13.41 15.96
N GLU A 63 16.66 13.84 17.04
CA GLU A 63 15.90 12.96 17.89
C GLU A 63 14.84 12.47 16.94
N SER A 64 15.23 11.38 16.30
CA SER A 64 14.43 10.64 15.38
C SER A 64 13.36 10.01 16.28
N GLU A 65 12.34 10.79 16.66
CA GLU A 65 11.28 10.33 17.55
C GLU A 65 10.67 9.08 16.91
N ASN A 66 10.64 8.00 17.68
CA ASN A 66 10.07 6.74 17.22
C ASN A 66 8.62 6.98 16.78
N ILE A 67 8.29 6.59 15.54
CA ILE A 67 6.94 6.67 15.01
C ILE A 67 6.08 5.58 15.68
N ARG A 68 5.15 6.01 16.52
CA ARG A 68 4.17 5.12 17.13
C ARG A 68 3.14 4.67 16.10
N CYS A 69 3.01 3.36 15.91
CA CYS A 69 2.05 2.80 14.96
C CYS A 69 0.60 3.08 15.39
N ILE A 70 -0.18 3.73 14.52
CA ILE A 70 -1.60 4.06 14.74
C ILE A 70 -2.50 2.83 14.99
N ARG A 71 -2.07 1.65 14.53
CA ARG A 71 -2.89 0.44 14.61
C ARG A 71 -2.62 -0.39 15.85
N CYS A 72 -1.35 -0.55 16.22
CA CYS A 72 -0.95 -1.48 17.27
C CYS A 72 -0.16 -0.84 18.42
N GLY A 73 0.13 0.46 18.34
CA GLY A 73 0.83 1.21 19.37
C GLY A 73 2.32 0.91 19.51
N PHE A 74 2.88 0.03 18.67
CA PHE A 74 4.30 -0.29 18.67
C PHE A 74 5.12 0.92 18.21
N GLU A 75 6.19 1.22 18.92
CA GLU A 75 7.15 2.27 18.57
C GLU A 75 8.10 1.74 17.51
N ASN A 76 8.12 2.39 16.35
CA ASN A 76 8.99 2.02 15.24
C ASN A 76 10.04 3.11 15.07
N PRO A 77 11.28 2.76 14.71
CA PRO A 77 12.25 3.73 14.27
C PRO A 77 11.70 4.60 13.11
N PRO A 78 12.08 5.88 13.03
CA PRO A 78 11.47 6.82 12.08
C PRO A 78 11.84 6.61 10.62
N ASP A 79 12.87 5.81 10.35
CA ASP A 79 13.27 5.37 9.01
C ASP A 79 12.36 4.27 8.44
N LYS A 80 11.42 3.74 9.23
CA LYS A 80 10.57 2.61 8.83
C LYS A 80 9.36 3.04 8.01
N LEU A 81 9.13 2.34 6.89
CA LEU A 81 7.96 2.51 6.03
C LEU A 81 6.74 1.72 6.50
N PHE A 82 6.96 0.60 7.18
CA PHE A 82 5.91 -0.26 7.72
C PHE A 82 6.22 -0.64 9.16
N CYS A 83 5.18 -0.80 9.95
CA CYS A 83 5.29 -1.20 11.34
C CYS A 83 5.89 -2.60 11.46
N GLU A 84 6.96 -2.74 12.25
CA GLU A 84 7.66 -4.02 12.44
C GLU A 84 6.83 -5.05 13.22
N LYS A 85 5.77 -4.61 13.92
CA LYS A 85 4.88 -5.51 14.67
C LYS A 85 3.64 -5.93 13.89
N CYS A 86 3.15 -5.12 12.96
CA CYS A 86 1.85 -5.38 12.32
C CYS A 86 1.75 -5.09 10.82
N GLY A 87 2.78 -4.53 10.20
CA GLY A 87 2.84 -4.21 8.78
C GLY A 87 2.03 -2.98 8.36
N THR A 88 1.42 -2.23 9.29
CA THR A 88 0.73 -0.97 8.98
C THR A 88 1.73 0.06 8.43
N PRO A 89 1.43 0.73 7.29
CA PRO A 89 2.30 1.77 6.76
C PRO A 89 2.45 2.91 7.78
N LEU A 90 3.66 3.41 7.92
CA LEU A 90 4.00 4.52 8.81
C LEU A 90 4.06 5.80 7.95
N THR A 91 3.31 6.83 8.34
CA THR A 91 3.36 8.14 7.70
C THR A 91 4.61 8.88 8.17
N LYS A 92 5.59 9.04 7.27
CA LYS A 92 6.55 10.14 7.37
C LYS A 92 5.89 11.43 6.86
N ASN A 93 6.38 12.58 7.33
CA ASN A 93 5.99 13.92 6.87
C ASN A 93 5.84 13.97 5.35
N ASP A 94 4.81 14.65 4.85
CA ASP A 94 4.36 14.70 3.45
C ASP A 94 5.39 15.29 2.44
N THR A 95 6.62 15.58 2.88
CA THR A 95 7.71 16.13 2.06
C THR A 95 8.68 15.08 1.50
N GLU A 96 8.64 13.82 1.94
CA GLU A 96 9.41 12.73 1.31
C GLU A 96 8.55 11.98 0.28
N GLU A 97 9.08 11.76 -0.94
CA GLU A 97 8.44 10.95 -1.99
C GLU A 97 8.06 9.57 -1.42
N ARG A 98 6.77 9.23 -1.53
CA ARG A 98 6.25 7.99 -0.95
C ARG A 98 6.81 6.81 -1.75
N PRO A 99 7.63 5.94 -1.13
CA PRO A 99 8.19 4.82 -1.84
C PRO A 99 7.06 3.94 -2.38
N PHE A 100 7.28 3.36 -3.56
CA PHE A 100 6.31 2.58 -4.33
C PHE A 100 5.21 3.38 -5.05
N ASN A 101 5.16 4.72 -4.97
CA ASN A 101 4.17 5.52 -5.68
C ASN A 101 4.70 6.20 -6.96
N ASP A 102 5.97 6.02 -7.29
CA ASP A 102 6.61 6.62 -8.47
C ASP A 102 6.47 5.72 -9.69
N MET A 103 5.60 6.14 -10.61
CA MET A 103 5.71 5.80 -12.02
C MET A 103 6.67 6.82 -12.64
N ASP A 104 7.82 6.34 -13.11
CA ASP A 104 8.88 7.08 -13.83
C ASP A 104 9.48 8.31 -13.14
N THR A 105 10.43 8.07 -12.23
CA THR A 105 11.57 8.97 -12.02
C THR A 105 12.84 8.14 -11.84
N GLN A 106 13.60 8.02 -12.93
CA GLN A 106 15.04 7.80 -12.84
C GLN A 106 15.66 8.94 -12.03
N ASN A 107 16.54 8.58 -11.10
CA ASN A 107 17.33 9.43 -10.20
C ASN A 107 16.66 9.80 -8.86
N ASN A 108 16.95 9.00 -7.82
CA ASN A 108 17.79 9.54 -6.75
C ASN A 108 18.49 8.45 -5.91
N ALA A 109 19.80 8.66 -5.79
CA ALA A 109 20.75 8.30 -4.75
C ALA A 109 20.64 6.96 -4.02
N GLN A 110 21.57 6.08 -4.38
CA GLN A 110 22.43 5.40 -3.41
C GLN A 110 22.75 6.31 -2.21
N GLN A 111 22.37 5.89 -1.01
CA GLN A 111 23.08 6.26 0.21
C GLN A 111 23.67 4.99 0.82
N THR A 112 24.76 4.55 0.21
CA THR A 112 25.76 3.70 0.87
C THR A 112 26.57 4.59 1.79
N GLY A 113 26.52 4.33 3.10
CA GLY A 113 27.50 4.88 4.03
C GLY A 113 28.92 4.39 3.71
N PRO A 114 29.98 5.09 4.15
CA PRO A 114 31.37 4.85 3.73
C PRO A 114 31.90 3.42 3.93
N ASP A 115 31.30 2.62 4.83
CA ASP A 115 31.79 1.27 5.18
C ASP A 115 30.77 0.13 5.04
N GLY A 116 29.66 0.34 4.31
CA GLY A 116 28.87 -0.79 3.77
C GLY A 116 28.18 -1.77 4.74
N GLN A 117 27.99 -1.47 6.03
CA GLN A 117 27.15 -2.28 6.95
C GLN A 117 26.44 -1.39 8.01
N PRO A 118 25.12 -1.55 8.25
CA PRO A 118 24.47 -0.98 9.43
C PRO A 118 24.39 -2.02 10.57
N TYR A 119 25.09 -1.75 11.68
CA TYR A 119 24.95 -2.49 12.94
C TYR A 119 24.37 -1.55 14.01
N GLY A 120 23.10 -1.77 14.38
CA GLY A 120 22.46 -1.13 15.54
C GLY A 120 22.43 -2.09 16.75
N PRO A 121 22.40 -1.57 18.00
CA PRO A 121 22.67 -2.36 19.23
C PRO A 121 21.54 -3.30 19.68
N PHE A 122 20.40 -3.29 18.98
CA PHE A 122 19.26 -4.15 19.26
C PHE A 122 18.92 -4.90 17.98
N GLY A 123 18.94 -6.23 18.07
CA GLY A 123 19.04 -7.16 16.94
C GLY A 123 18.12 -6.89 15.74
N ARG A 124 18.58 -7.35 14.56
CA ARG A 124 17.91 -7.35 13.24
C ARG A 124 16.69 -6.43 13.12
N GLN A 125 16.98 -5.15 12.90
CA GLN A 125 16.05 -4.18 12.34
C GLN A 125 15.41 -4.74 11.06
N VAL A 126 14.09 -4.85 11.02
CA VAL A 126 13.38 -5.25 9.80
C VAL A 126 13.07 -3.97 9.04
N VAL A 127 13.99 -3.53 8.20
CA VAL A 127 13.69 -2.53 7.18
C VAL A 127 12.94 -3.26 6.06
N PHE A 128 11.80 -2.71 5.64
CA PHE A 128 11.10 -3.18 4.44
C PHE A 128 11.32 -2.15 3.33
N ASP A 129 12.33 -2.40 2.53
CA ASP A 129 12.66 -1.67 1.30
C ASP A 129 12.18 -2.44 0.05
N LYS A 130 12.51 -1.93 -1.13
CA LYS A 130 12.18 -2.58 -2.41
C LYS A 130 12.78 -3.99 -2.51
N ASP A 131 13.96 -4.20 -1.96
CA ASP A 131 14.70 -5.47 -2.02
C ASP A 131 14.31 -6.48 -0.94
N SER A 132 13.50 -6.05 0.01
CA SER A 132 13.07 -6.88 1.12
C SER A 132 12.26 -8.08 0.65
N ASP A 133 12.63 -9.25 1.16
CA ASP A 133 12.03 -10.53 0.79
C ASP A 133 10.78 -10.82 1.62
N LEU A 134 9.72 -11.26 0.93
CA LEU A 134 8.52 -11.83 1.51
C LEU A 134 8.27 -13.24 0.94
N GLU A 135 8.65 -14.26 1.70
CA GLU A 135 8.50 -15.69 1.34
C GLU A 135 9.19 -16.06 0.00
N GLY A 136 10.43 -15.60 -0.22
CA GLY A 136 11.25 -15.87 -1.39
C GLY A 136 10.98 -14.96 -2.60
N ILE A 137 10.28 -13.83 -2.39
CA ILE A 137 9.91 -12.88 -3.46
C ILE A 137 10.17 -11.46 -2.96
N LYS A 138 10.84 -10.65 -3.78
CA LYS A 138 11.09 -9.24 -3.48
C LYS A 138 9.79 -8.44 -3.40
N LEU A 139 9.70 -7.52 -2.44
CA LEU A 139 8.58 -6.58 -2.30
C LEU A 139 8.41 -5.72 -3.56
N ASP A 140 9.49 -5.41 -4.28
CA ASP A 140 9.45 -4.74 -5.58
C ASP A 140 8.69 -5.54 -6.66
N ASP A 141 8.84 -6.86 -6.71
CA ASP A 141 8.08 -7.70 -7.66
C ASP A 141 6.58 -7.67 -7.34
N TYR A 142 6.22 -7.67 -6.05
CA TYR A 142 4.84 -7.48 -5.64
C TYR A 142 4.34 -6.08 -6.00
N ALA A 143 5.14 -5.04 -5.83
CA ALA A 143 4.78 -3.68 -6.20
C ALA A 143 4.52 -3.56 -7.71
N LYS A 144 5.44 -4.08 -8.53
CA LYS A 144 5.33 -4.19 -10.00
C LYS A 144 4.10 -4.98 -10.44
N PHE A 145 3.78 -6.06 -9.74
CA PHE A 145 2.59 -6.87 -10.01
C PHE A 145 1.29 -6.12 -9.62
N VAL A 146 1.26 -5.40 -8.51
CA VAL A 146 0.03 -4.72 -8.06
C VAL A 146 -0.27 -3.47 -8.89
N LYS A 147 0.78 -2.71 -9.23
CA LYS A 147 0.77 -1.40 -9.91
C LYS A 147 0.00 -0.29 -9.20
N THR A 148 -1.32 -0.44 -9.08
CA THR A 148 -2.21 0.60 -8.58
C THR A 148 -2.35 0.50 -7.06
N ASN A 149 -1.94 1.55 -6.35
CA ASN A 149 -1.92 1.65 -4.88
C ASN A 149 -1.11 0.53 -4.20
N PRO A 150 0.15 0.29 -4.59
CA PRO A 150 0.91 -0.87 -4.15
C PRO A 150 1.16 -0.87 -2.64
N LEU A 151 1.37 0.29 -2.01
CA LEU A 151 1.57 0.41 -0.55
C LEU A 151 0.47 -0.28 0.29
N ILE A 152 -0.79 -0.09 -0.10
CA ILE A 152 -1.93 -0.69 0.62
C ILE A 152 -1.94 -2.21 0.45
N PHE A 153 -1.52 -2.72 -0.70
CA PHE A 153 -1.44 -4.18 -0.92
C PHE A 153 -0.20 -4.77 -0.26
N LEU A 154 0.96 -4.12 -0.36
CA LEU A 154 2.22 -4.55 0.24
C LEU A 154 2.09 -4.66 1.76
N SER A 155 1.49 -3.67 2.43
CA SER A 155 1.21 -3.76 3.88
C SER A 155 0.33 -4.97 4.23
N ASN A 156 -0.71 -5.25 3.44
CA ASN A 156 -1.53 -6.45 3.62
C ASN A 156 -0.72 -7.72 3.36
N PHE A 157 0.10 -7.77 2.31
CA PHE A 157 0.91 -8.94 1.94
C PHE A 157 1.95 -9.25 3.01
N ILE A 158 2.63 -8.24 3.56
CA ILE A 158 3.56 -8.39 4.69
C ILE A 158 2.82 -8.96 5.90
N ARG A 159 1.62 -8.45 6.21
CA ARG A 159 0.77 -8.99 7.28
C ARG A 159 0.42 -10.46 7.04
N PHE A 160 0.20 -10.85 5.80
CA PHE A 160 -0.17 -12.21 5.43
C PHE A 160 1.00 -13.19 5.46
N GLY A 161 2.15 -12.81 4.89
CA GLY A 161 3.32 -13.69 4.77
C GLY A 161 4.20 -13.70 6.01
N LYS A 162 4.37 -12.57 6.69
CA LYS A 162 5.28 -12.48 7.85
C LYS A 162 4.58 -12.62 9.20
N PHE A 163 3.41 -11.99 9.35
CA PHE A 163 2.71 -11.91 10.64
C PHE A 163 1.53 -12.90 10.76
N GLY A 164 1.30 -13.75 9.74
CA GLY A 164 0.31 -14.83 9.78
C GLY A 164 -1.16 -14.39 9.77
N GLY A 165 -1.45 -13.10 9.62
CA GLY A 165 -2.82 -12.61 9.47
C GLY A 165 -3.44 -13.10 8.15
N LYS A 166 -4.75 -13.32 8.10
CA LYS A 166 -5.44 -13.66 6.81
C LYS A 166 -6.63 -12.78 6.51
N ILE A 167 -7.10 -12.04 7.51
CA ILE A 167 -8.31 -11.21 7.41
C ILE A 167 -7.91 -9.76 7.14
N SER A 168 -8.47 -9.20 6.08
CA SER A 168 -8.35 -7.79 5.72
C SER A 168 -9.63 -7.36 5.00
N ILE A 169 -10.26 -6.29 5.48
CA ILE A 169 -11.52 -5.79 4.93
C ILE A 169 -11.26 -5.20 3.54
N ASN A 170 -12.03 -5.65 2.57
CA ASN A 170 -12.04 -5.13 1.22
C ASN A 170 -13.49 -4.83 0.80
N PHE A 171 -13.86 -3.55 0.83
CA PHE A 171 -15.20 -3.09 0.48
C PHE A 171 -15.58 -3.37 -0.98
N ALA A 172 -14.64 -3.26 -1.91
CA ALA A 172 -14.91 -3.53 -3.33
C ALA A 172 -15.21 -5.03 -3.54
N ALA A 173 -14.44 -5.91 -2.91
CA ALA A 173 -14.66 -7.35 -2.96
C ALA A 173 -15.94 -7.77 -2.21
N PHE A 174 -16.35 -7.03 -1.19
CA PHE A 174 -17.61 -7.24 -0.48
C PHE A 174 -18.82 -6.89 -1.36
N LEU A 175 -18.86 -5.67 -1.91
CA LEU A 175 -20.01 -5.20 -2.69
C LEU A 175 -20.09 -5.85 -4.08
N PHE A 176 -18.94 -6.02 -4.73
CA PHE A 176 -18.86 -6.53 -6.10
C PHE A 176 -17.79 -7.63 -6.21
N PRO A 177 -17.98 -8.81 -5.59
CA PRO A 177 -16.96 -9.86 -5.57
C PRO A 177 -16.50 -10.25 -6.98
N HIS A 178 -17.46 -10.54 -7.86
CA HIS A 178 -17.20 -10.99 -9.23
C HIS A 178 -16.47 -9.93 -10.06
N LEU A 179 -16.86 -8.66 -9.97
CA LEU A 179 -16.19 -7.58 -10.69
C LEU A 179 -14.81 -7.28 -10.10
N TYR A 180 -14.66 -7.32 -8.77
CA TYR A 180 -13.38 -7.09 -8.10
C TYR A 180 -12.32 -8.11 -8.53
N PHE A 181 -12.65 -9.40 -8.53
CA PHE A 181 -11.71 -10.44 -8.93
C PHE A 181 -11.36 -10.37 -10.42
N LEU A 182 -12.32 -10.05 -11.30
CA LEU A 182 -12.04 -9.79 -12.72
C LEU A 182 -11.16 -8.55 -12.92
N PHE A 183 -11.46 -7.47 -12.18
CA PHE A 183 -10.68 -6.24 -12.18
C PHE A 183 -9.22 -6.50 -11.81
N ARG A 184 -8.97 -7.36 -10.81
CA ARG A 184 -7.61 -7.77 -10.38
C ARG A 184 -7.02 -8.94 -11.19
N LYS A 185 -7.60 -9.24 -12.37
CA LYS A 185 -7.15 -10.28 -13.31
C LYS A 185 -7.15 -11.71 -12.72
N MET A 186 -7.88 -11.95 -11.63
CA MET A 186 -8.12 -13.27 -11.06
C MET A 186 -9.26 -13.96 -11.83
N ASN A 187 -9.09 -14.16 -13.14
CA ASN A 187 -10.17 -14.51 -14.08
C ASN A 187 -10.96 -15.75 -13.65
N LEU A 188 -10.28 -16.81 -13.18
CA LEU A 188 -10.95 -18.05 -12.75
C LEU A 188 -11.90 -17.79 -11.57
N VAL A 189 -11.40 -17.15 -10.50
CA VAL A 189 -12.21 -16.83 -9.32
C VAL A 189 -13.30 -15.83 -9.68
N GLY A 190 -12.97 -14.84 -10.51
CA GLY A 190 -13.93 -13.84 -11.00
C GLY A 190 -15.08 -14.46 -11.79
N ILE A 191 -14.81 -15.39 -12.71
CA ILE A 191 -15.84 -16.08 -13.50
C ILE A 191 -16.70 -16.98 -12.62
N ILE A 192 -16.10 -17.75 -11.70
CA ILE A 192 -16.86 -18.60 -10.76
C ILE A 192 -17.80 -17.74 -9.91
N MET A 193 -17.29 -16.65 -9.34
CA MET A 193 -18.09 -15.71 -8.54
C MET A 193 -19.16 -15.02 -9.40
N LEU A 194 -18.88 -14.71 -10.66
CA LEU A 194 -19.83 -14.08 -11.58
C LEU A 194 -21.02 -15.00 -11.83
N VAL A 195 -20.77 -16.25 -12.22
CA VAL A 195 -21.82 -17.23 -12.49
C VAL A 195 -22.61 -17.52 -11.22
N ALA A 196 -21.94 -17.78 -10.10
CA ALA A 196 -22.60 -18.03 -8.82
C ALA A 196 -23.49 -16.86 -8.39
N THR A 197 -22.96 -15.62 -8.43
CA THR A 197 -23.73 -14.43 -8.04
C THR A 197 -24.91 -14.18 -8.99
N ALA A 198 -24.71 -14.36 -10.30
CA ALA A 198 -25.78 -14.19 -11.29
C ALA A 198 -26.92 -15.18 -11.05
N LEU A 199 -26.61 -16.46 -10.85
CA LEU A 199 -27.62 -17.49 -10.60
C LEU A 199 -28.36 -17.27 -9.27
N LEU A 200 -27.65 -16.92 -8.20
CA LEU A 200 -28.24 -16.65 -6.89
C LEU A 200 -29.17 -15.42 -6.90
N ASN A 201 -28.94 -14.46 -7.80
CA ASN A 201 -29.77 -13.25 -7.92
C ASN A 201 -30.99 -13.43 -8.82
N ILE A 202 -31.17 -14.55 -9.53
CA ILE A 202 -32.34 -14.78 -10.40
C ILE A 202 -33.66 -14.68 -9.62
N PRO A 203 -33.88 -15.37 -8.48
CA PRO A 203 -35.15 -15.30 -7.76
C PRO A 203 -35.50 -13.87 -7.33
N THR A 204 -34.53 -13.14 -6.78
CA THR A 204 -34.71 -11.74 -6.39
C THR A 204 -35.02 -10.83 -7.59
N ALA A 205 -34.37 -11.06 -8.74
CA ALA A 205 -34.67 -10.29 -9.95
C ALA A 205 -36.10 -10.54 -10.46
N ILE A 206 -36.58 -11.78 -10.34
CA ILE A 206 -37.96 -12.17 -10.65
C ILE A 206 -38.95 -11.43 -9.73
N GLU A 207 -38.69 -11.33 -8.43
CA GLU A 207 -39.54 -10.58 -7.49
C GLU A 207 -39.64 -9.10 -7.84
N TYR A 208 -38.50 -8.45 -8.09
CA TYR A 208 -38.47 -7.04 -8.46
C TYR A 208 -39.27 -6.75 -9.73
N LEU A 209 -39.16 -7.64 -10.72
CA LEU A 209 -39.88 -7.56 -11.99
C LEU A 209 -41.39 -7.81 -11.82
N SER A 210 -41.77 -8.80 -11.01
CA SER A 210 -43.18 -9.09 -10.72
C SER A 210 -43.84 -7.97 -9.92
N ALA A 211 -43.10 -7.33 -9.00
CA ALA A 211 -43.58 -6.20 -8.21
C ALA A 211 -43.76 -4.90 -9.01
N GLY A 212 -43.40 -4.87 -10.31
CA GLY A 212 -43.50 -3.65 -11.12
C GLY A 212 -42.49 -2.57 -10.76
N THR A 213 -41.38 -2.97 -10.12
CA THR A 213 -40.34 -2.03 -9.69
C THR A 213 -39.76 -1.31 -10.91
N MET A 214 -39.65 0.02 -10.85
CA MET A 214 -39.27 0.89 -11.99
C MET A 214 -40.29 1.00 -13.14
N GLY A 215 -41.57 0.71 -12.87
CA GLY A 215 -42.67 0.96 -13.82
C GLY A 215 -42.81 -0.10 -14.93
N PHE A 216 -42.05 -1.18 -14.85
CA PHE A 216 -42.12 -2.32 -15.75
C PHE A 216 -42.54 -3.57 -14.96
N SER A 217 -43.69 -4.16 -15.31
CA SER A 217 -44.18 -5.41 -14.72
C SER A 217 -44.35 -6.44 -15.82
N LEU A 218 -43.86 -7.66 -15.57
CA LEU A 218 -44.11 -8.82 -16.41
C LEU A 218 -44.87 -9.84 -15.57
N ASP A 219 -46.05 -10.22 -16.03
CA ASP A 219 -46.75 -11.39 -15.50
C ASP A 219 -46.05 -12.64 -16.05
N ILE A 220 -45.41 -13.34 -15.13
CA ILE A 220 -44.53 -14.47 -15.38
C ILE A 220 -45.20 -15.80 -14.99
N GLY A 221 -46.47 -15.77 -14.53
CA GLY A 221 -47.22 -16.97 -14.16
C GLY A 221 -46.70 -17.69 -12.91
N ILE A 222 -45.73 -17.11 -12.20
CA ILE A 222 -45.13 -17.67 -10.99
C ILE A 222 -45.69 -16.93 -9.78
N ASP A 223 -46.21 -17.68 -8.81
CA ASP A 223 -46.61 -17.12 -7.50
C ASP A 223 -45.36 -16.75 -6.68
N VAL A 224 -44.84 -15.54 -6.92
CA VAL A 224 -43.71 -14.97 -6.18
C VAL A 224 -44.04 -14.72 -4.70
N THR A 225 -45.33 -14.68 -4.33
CA THR A 225 -45.77 -14.49 -2.94
C THR A 225 -45.87 -15.82 -2.17
N GLY A 226 -45.82 -16.94 -2.89
CA GLY A 226 -45.88 -18.27 -2.32
C GLY A 226 -44.71 -18.57 -1.38
N ARG A 227 -44.99 -19.33 -0.31
CA ARG A 227 -43.99 -19.68 0.72
C ARG A 227 -42.76 -20.38 0.16
N VAL A 228 -42.94 -21.21 -0.87
CA VAL A 228 -41.83 -21.95 -1.50
C VAL A 228 -40.89 -20.99 -2.23
N PHE A 229 -41.45 -20.08 -3.03
CA PHE A 229 -40.66 -19.12 -3.79
C PHE A 229 -39.92 -18.16 -2.86
N GLN A 230 -40.62 -17.59 -1.87
CA GLN A 230 -40.02 -16.75 -0.83
C GLN A 230 -38.92 -17.49 -0.05
N GLY A 231 -39.10 -18.78 0.24
CA GLY A 231 -38.08 -19.62 0.86
C GLY A 231 -36.82 -19.76 -0.01
N ILE A 232 -36.98 -19.95 -1.32
CA ILE A 232 -35.87 -20.02 -2.28
C ILE A 232 -35.15 -18.67 -2.37
N SER A 233 -35.88 -17.56 -2.57
CA SER A 233 -35.32 -16.22 -2.65
C SER A 233 -34.53 -15.86 -1.39
N ALA A 234 -35.09 -16.15 -0.21
CA ALA A 234 -34.39 -15.93 1.05
C ALA A 234 -33.11 -16.77 1.13
N ALA A 235 -33.18 -18.06 0.79
CA ALA A 235 -32.02 -18.94 0.82
C ALA A 235 -30.90 -18.45 -0.12
N THR A 236 -31.23 -18.08 -1.36
CA THR A 236 -30.23 -17.58 -2.31
C THR A 236 -29.66 -16.23 -1.87
N TRP A 237 -30.46 -15.37 -1.26
CA TRP A 237 -30.00 -14.11 -0.67
C TRP A 237 -28.99 -14.33 0.46
N TYR A 238 -29.28 -15.23 1.40
CA TYR A 238 -28.35 -15.55 2.49
C TYR A 238 -27.04 -16.16 1.98
N VAL A 239 -27.10 -17.04 0.97
CA VAL A 239 -25.90 -17.60 0.32
C VAL A 239 -25.09 -16.50 -0.39
N SER A 240 -25.77 -15.61 -1.12
CA SER A 240 -25.13 -14.45 -1.78
C SER A 240 -24.43 -13.55 -0.76
N MET A 241 -25.09 -13.25 0.36
CA MET A 241 -24.52 -12.46 1.44
C MET A 241 -23.29 -13.15 2.08
N ALA A 242 -23.36 -14.47 2.32
CA ALA A 242 -22.22 -15.23 2.83
C ALA A 242 -21.01 -15.16 1.87
N LEU A 243 -21.24 -15.31 0.56
CA LEU A 243 -20.21 -15.16 -0.47
C LEU A 243 -19.58 -13.75 -0.47
N GLN A 244 -20.40 -12.71 -0.29
CA GLN A 244 -19.93 -11.32 -0.18
C GLN A 244 -19.06 -11.11 1.06
N PHE A 245 -19.44 -11.64 2.22
CA PHE A 245 -18.61 -11.56 3.42
C PHE A 245 -17.28 -12.31 3.27
N VAL A 246 -17.29 -13.51 2.68
CA VAL A 246 -16.07 -14.27 2.41
C VAL A 246 -15.15 -13.47 1.47
N ALA A 247 -15.69 -12.93 0.38
CA ALA A 247 -14.92 -12.09 -0.54
C ALA A 247 -14.42 -10.80 0.13
N GLY A 248 -15.24 -10.18 0.98
CA GLY A 248 -14.90 -8.97 1.72
C GLY A 248 -13.76 -9.15 2.73
N PHE A 249 -13.73 -10.26 3.48
CA PHE A 249 -12.70 -10.50 4.49
C PHE A 249 -11.43 -11.16 3.94
N PHE A 250 -11.55 -11.96 2.89
CA PHE A 250 -10.44 -12.78 2.36
C PHE A 250 -10.01 -12.36 0.95
N GLY A 251 -10.66 -11.39 0.31
CA GLY A 251 -10.33 -10.94 -1.05
C GLY A 251 -8.86 -10.54 -1.22
N ASN A 252 -8.34 -9.75 -0.29
CA ASN A 252 -6.93 -9.33 -0.31
C ASN A 252 -5.98 -10.52 -0.09
N TYR A 253 -6.34 -11.49 0.75
CA TYR A 253 -5.53 -12.68 1.00
C TYR A 253 -5.51 -13.63 -0.20
N MET A 254 -6.66 -13.82 -0.86
CA MET A 254 -6.74 -14.58 -2.11
C MET A 254 -5.90 -13.91 -3.21
N TYR A 255 -5.94 -12.57 -3.30
CA TYR A 255 -5.11 -11.82 -4.24
C TYR A 255 -3.62 -11.93 -3.93
N TYR A 256 -3.23 -11.91 -2.65
CA TYR A 256 -1.84 -12.17 -2.23
C TYR A 256 -1.34 -13.54 -2.70
N LYS A 257 -2.11 -14.61 -2.44
CA LYS A 257 -1.74 -15.97 -2.86
C LYS A 257 -1.72 -16.12 -4.39
N PHE A 258 -2.63 -15.44 -5.08
CA PHE A 258 -2.62 -15.36 -6.53
C PHE A 258 -1.35 -14.67 -7.07
N ALA A 259 -1.01 -13.48 -6.54
CA ALA A 259 0.19 -12.74 -6.92
C ALA A 259 1.45 -13.54 -6.64
N GLN A 260 1.55 -14.13 -5.45
CA GLN A 260 2.66 -15.00 -5.05
C GLN A 260 2.86 -16.16 -6.04
N LYS A 261 1.78 -16.88 -6.36
CA LYS A 261 1.85 -18.00 -7.30
C LYS A 261 2.32 -17.54 -8.69
N LYS A 262 1.77 -16.43 -9.21
CA LYS A 262 2.10 -15.93 -10.54
C LYS A 262 3.49 -15.35 -10.65
N ILE A 263 3.97 -14.65 -9.63
CA ILE A 263 5.34 -14.13 -9.61
C ILE A 263 6.33 -15.30 -9.55
N ARG A 264 6.09 -16.34 -8.73
CA ARG A 264 6.96 -17.53 -8.70
C ARG A 264 6.99 -18.28 -10.02
N GLU A 265 5.85 -18.42 -10.68
CA GLU A 265 5.75 -19.04 -12.01
C GLU A 265 6.61 -18.28 -13.03
N ILE A 266 6.49 -16.94 -13.07
CA ILE A 266 7.27 -16.10 -13.98
C ILE A 266 8.77 -16.12 -13.63
N ARG A 267 9.12 -16.09 -12.34
CA ARG A 267 10.51 -16.14 -11.86
C ARG A 267 11.17 -17.52 -12.07
N SER A 268 10.39 -18.56 -12.35
CA SER A 268 10.90 -19.89 -12.71
C SER A 268 11.18 -20.06 -14.20
N GLU A 269 10.77 -19.10 -15.02
CA GLU A 269 11.08 -19.08 -16.46
C GLU A 269 12.49 -18.50 -16.69
N ASP A 270 13.19 -19.04 -17.69
CA ASP A 270 14.47 -18.46 -18.13
C ASP A 270 14.25 -17.09 -18.80
N GLY A 271 15.06 -16.11 -18.43
CA GLY A 271 15.00 -14.76 -18.99
C GLY A 271 15.91 -13.79 -18.26
N THR A 272 16.14 -12.64 -18.87
CA THR A 272 16.84 -11.52 -18.22
C THR A 272 15.95 -10.88 -17.15
N GLU A 273 16.56 -10.18 -16.19
CA GLU A 273 15.80 -9.45 -15.14
C GLU A 273 14.80 -8.45 -15.71
N GLN A 274 15.11 -7.82 -16.85
CA GLN A 274 14.20 -6.91 -17.55
C GLN A 274 12.99 -7.64 -18.11
N GLU A 275 13.21 -8.76 -18.82
CA GLU A 275 12.12 -9.57 -19.38
C GLU A 275 11.21 -10.15 -18.29
N ILE A 276 11.79 -10.61 -17.17
CA ILE A 276 11.02 -11.10 -16.02
C ILE A 276 10.17 -9.96 -15.42
N ALA A 277 10.76 -8.78 -15.22
CA ALA A 277 10.04 -7.63 -14.69
C ALA A 277 8.88 -7.21 -15.60
N GLU A 278 9.09 -7.17 -16.92
CA GLU A 278 8.04 -6.89 -17.90
C GLU A 278 6.91 -7.92 -17.86
N LYS A 279 7.22 -9.21 -17.76
CA LYS A 279 6.22 -10.28 -17.61
C LYS A 279 5.39 -10.11 -16.33
N ILE A 280 6.04 -9.78 -15.19
CA ILE A 280 5.36 -9.52 -13.91
C ILE A 280 4.39 -8.33 -14.07
N VAL A 281 4.86 -7.24 -14.66
CA VAL A 281 4.08 -6.03 -14.96
C VAL A 281 2.92 -6.35 -15.91
N ALA A 282 3.12 -7.13 -16.95
CA ALA A 282 2.05 -7.49 -17.90
C ALA A 282 0.95 -8.35 -17.25
N LYS A 283 1.36 -9.31 -16.40
CA LYS A 283 0.44 -10.24 -15.74
C LYS A 283 -0.37 -9.57 -14.63
N GLY A 284 0.24 -8.63 -13.93
CA GLY A 284 -0.35 -7.88 -12.83
C GLY A 284 -1.26 -6.71 -13.25
N GLY A 285 -1.54 -5.82 -12.31
CA GLY A 285 -2.34 -4.61 -12.49
C GLY A 285 -3.85 -4.86 -12.51
N THR A 286 -4.56 -3.97 -13.20
CA THR A 286 -6.03 -3.94 -13.24
C THR A 286 -6.56 -4.04 -14.66
N SER A 287 -7.79 -4.53 -14.83
CA SER A 287 -8.44 -4.69 -16.15
C SER A 287 -9.88 -4.19 -16.13
N TRP A 288 -10.11 -2.97 -16.63
CA TRP A 288 -11.46 -2.43 -16.82
C TRP A 288 -12.23 -3.12 -17.96
N GLY A 289 -11.54 -3.58 -19.01
CA GLY A 289 -12.17 -4.36 -20.07
C GLY A 289 -12.81 -5.64 -19.54
N ALA A 290 -12.15 -6.32 -18.59
CA ALA A 290 -12.72 -7.50 -17.93
C ALA A 290 -13.94 -7.18 -17.07
N VAL A 291 -13.99 -5.98 -16.46
CA VAL A 291 -15.15 -5.51 -15.68
C VAL A 291 -16.35 -5.25 -16.58
N ILE A 292 -16.16 -4.53 -17.69
CA ILE A 292 -17.24 -4.22 -18.65
C ILE A 292 -17.80 -5.50 -19.25
N LEU A 293 -16.93 -6.40 -19.71
CA LEU A 293 -17.34 -7.70 -20.23
C LEU A 293 -18.04 -8.53 -19.16
N GLY A 294 -17.49 -8.57 -17.94
CA GLY A 294 -18.09 -9.28 -16.82
C GLY A 294 -19.48 -8.77 -16.49
N PHE A 295 -19.69 -7.45 -16.49
CA PHE A 295 -21.01 -6.85 -16.27
C PHE A 295 -22.01 -7.22 -17.37
N ALA A 296 -21.59 -7.21 -18.65
CA ALA A 296 -22.43 -7.62 -19.77
C ALA A 296 -22.83 -9.11 -19.67
N VAL A 297 -21.87 -9.99 -19.37
CA VAL A 297 -22.12 -11.43 -19.20
C VAL A 297 -23.02 -11.69 -17.99
N TYR A 298 -22.77 -11.02 -16.86
CA TYR A 298 -23.63 -11.09 -15.67
C TYR A 298 -25.08 -10.73 -16.02
N SER A 299 -25.28 -9.59 -16.69
CA SER A 299 -26.61 -9.11 -17.09
C SER A 299 -27.29 -10.10 -18.03
N ALA A 300 -26.55 -10.65 -19.00
CA ALA A 300 -27.06 -11.68 -19.90
C ALA A 300 -27.52 -12.93 -19.15
N ILE A 301 -26.71 -13.46 -18.21
CA ILE A 301 -27.08 -14.64 -17.41
C ILE A 301 -28.35 -14.40 -16.61
N VAL A 302 -28.49 -13.24 -15.97
CA VAL A 302 -29.70 -12.92 -15.20
C VAL A 302 -30.92 -12.82 -16.11
N VAL A 303 -30.81 -12.09 -17.22
CA VAL A 303 -31.92 -11.92 -18.18
C VAL A 303 -32.35 -13.27 -18.78
N PHE A 304 -31.42 -14.05 -19.32
CA PHE A 304 -31.72 -15.38 -19.86
C PHE A 304 -32.18 -16.36 -18.79
N GLY A 305 -31.66 -16.23 -17.56
CA GLY A 305 -32.09 -17.00 -16.41
C GLY A 305 -33.56 -16.77 -16.07
N ILE A 306 -34.01 -15.50 -16.07
CA ILE A 306 -35.42 -15.15 -15.89
C ILE A 306 -36.28 -15.79 -16.98
N PHE A 307 -35.91 -15.62 -18.27
CA PHE A 307 -36.67 -16.22 -19.38
C PHE A 307 -36.66 -17.76 -19.38
N GLY A 308 -35.56 -18.37 -18.92
CA GLY A 308 -35.47 -19.82 -18.80
C GLY A 308 -36.43 -20.37 -17.75
N VAL A 309 -36.51 -19.70 -16.59
CA VAL A 309 -37.45 -20.06 -15.53
C VAL A 309 -38.90 -19.90 -16.02
N THR A 310 -39.25 -18.80 -16.68
CA THR A 310 -40.63 -18.59 -17.16
C THR A 310 -41.06 -19.62 -18.20
N LYS A 311 -40.15 -20.09 -19.05
CA LYS A 311 -40.41 -21.17 -20.02
C LYS A 311 -40.61 -22.55 -19.39
N ILE A 312 -40.04 -22.81 -18.22
CA ILE A 312 -40.19 -24.10 -17.52
C ILE A 312 -41.56 -24.18 -16.81
N PHE A 313 -42.10 -23.04 -16.39
CA PHE A 313 -43.35 -22.96 -15.62
C PHE A 313 -44.57 -22.51 -16.44
N ALA A 314 -44.40 -22.22 -17.75
CA ALA A 314 -45.47 -21.95 -18.72
C ALA A 314 -45.89 -23.23 -19.46
#